data_AF-A0AB74F4Y3-F1
#
_entry.id   AF-A0AB74F4Y3-F1
#
_cell.length_a   1.000
_cell.length_b   1.000
_cell.length_c   1.000
_cell.angle_alpha   90.00
_cell.angle_beta   90.00
_cell.angle_gamma   90.00
#
_symmetry.space_group_name_H-M   'P 1'
#
loop_
_entity.id
_entity.type
_entity.pdbx_description
1 polymer ?
#
loop_
_entity_poly.entity_id
_entity_poly.type
_entity_poly.pdbx_seq_one_letter_code
_entity_poly.pdbx_strand_id
1 'polypeptide(L)'
;MAFAKSAKRGLALLGSAAMMVGFAAPTFAAQVQTADAGTKTVYVQVDRRVFGASNPELIGPVKVTNVPSDAKIIDILKVASNYDAAPTDAKPIQYSASTWGTYISAFRDTATPAFDQAAYKAANGYTDAIFDASMIYPSLSDNYLAGSEYSGVSGWMFSVNEATTYGTNQYYNADTTAANIPDNGVIHFEYSINMGADIGMNAVDLPTIIKEGDYGPEYDWVNGLQHFNNGTKFYTLTSIREAADAGTPIVWPSAN
;
A
#
# COMPACT_ATOMS: atom_id res chain seq x y z
N MET A 1 11.70 49.84 58.10
CA MET A 1 12.68 48.86 57.58
C MET A 1 12.02 48.09 56.46
N ALA A 2 12.67 48.09 55.29
CA ALA A 2 12.28 47.34 54.11
C ALA A 2 12.49 45.83 54.32
N PHE A 3 11.76 44.99 53.59
CA PHE A 3 12.34 43.92 52.77
C PHE A 3 11.39 43.54 51.62
N ALA A 4 12.01 43.19 50.50
CA ALA A 4 11.44 43.09 49.17
C ALA A 4 11.38 41.64 48.65
N LYS A 5 10.51 41.44 47.65
CA LYS A 5 10.67 40.63 46.42
C LYS A 5 11.13 39.16 46.45
N SER A 6 10.32 38.38 45.71
CA SER A 6 10.69 37.50 44.58
C SER A 6 10.60 35.97 44.75
N ALA A 7 10.12 35.37 43.66
CA ALA A 7 9.74 33.99 43.43
C ALA A 7 10.90 32.98 43.49
N LYS A 8 10.58 31.71 43.79
CA LYS A 8 11.27 30.54 43.20
C LYS A 8 10.26 29.44 42.90
N ARG A 9 10.06 29.22 41.61
CA ARG A 9 9.50 28.00 41.02
C ARG A 9 10.47 26.85 41.32
N GLY A 10 10.02 25.88 42.11
CA GLY A 10 10.73 24.63 42.39
C GLY A 10 10.15 23.52 41.53
N LEU A 11 10.90 23.17 40.50
CA LEU A 11 10.72 22.10 39.52
C LEU A 11 10.31 20.75 40.16
N ALA A 12 9.05 20.34 39.99
CA ALA A 12 8.63 18.96 40.24
C ALA A 12 8.91 18.14 38.98
N LEU A 13 10.03 17.42 39.01
CA LEU A 13 10.41 16.41 38.03
C LEU A 13 9.44 15.22 38.16
N LEU A 14 8.27 15.33 37.53
CA LEU A 14 7.35 14.19 37.37
C LEU A 14 7.94 13.31 36.27
N GLY A 15 8.68 12.28 36.68
CA GLY A 15 9.12 11.19 35.83
C GLY A 15 7.91 10.54 35.18
N SER A 16 7.66 10.88 33.92
CA SER A 16 6.73 10.17 33.07
C SER A 16 7.34 8.80 32.78
N ALA A 17 6.89 7.78 33.51
CA ALA A 17 7.05 6.41 33.08
C ALA A 17 6.30 6.27 31.74
N ALA A 18 7.03 6.38 30.63
CA ALA A 18 6.52 5.98 29.33
C ALA A 18 6.21 4.48 29.43
N MET A 19 4.92 4.13 29.49
CA MET A 19 4.50 2.76 29.23
C MET A 19 4.87 2.46 27.78
N MET A 20 6.01 1.80 27.59
CA MET A 20 6.32 1.09 26.35
C MET A 20 5.30 -0.04 26.26
N VAL A 21 4.17 0.22 25.61
CA VAL A 21 3.28 -0.85 25.16
C VAL A 21 4.09 -1.61 24.12
N GLY A 22 4.64 -2.76 24.51
CA GLY A 22 5.24 -3.70 23.58
C GLY A 22 4.13 -4.22 22.68
N PHE A 23 3.92 -3.58 21.53
CA PHE A 23 2.95 -4.04 20.54
C PHE A 23 3.45 -5.37 19.99
N ALA A 24 2.70 -6.44 20.24
CA ALA A 24 2.97 -7.73 19.61
C ALA A 24 2.67 -7.60 18.11
N ALA A 25 3.67 -7.87 17.27
CA ALA A 25 3.48 -7.95 15.83
C ALA A 25 2.35 -8.94 15.50
N PRO A 26 1.45 -8.62 14.55
CA PRO A 26 0.47 -9.58 14.05
C PRO A 26 1.14 -10.91 13.70
N THR A 27 0.60 -12.00 14.22
CA THR A 27 1.13 -13.35 14.06
C THR A 27 0.04 -14.25 13.54
N PHE A 28 0.38 -15.18 12.65
CA PHE A 28 -0.50 -16.32 12.42
C PHE A 28 -0.67 -17.08 13.74
N ALA A 29 -1.89 -17.59 13.99
CA ALA A 29 -2.13 -18.46 15.12
C ALA A 29 -1.20 -19.68 14.99
N ALA A 30 -0.59 -20.11 16.11
CA ALA A 30 0.30 -21.27 16.12
C ALA A 30 -0.46 -22.47 15.57
N GLN A 31 -0.14 -22.87 14.33
CA GLN A 31 -0.65 -24.11 13.79
C GLN A 31 0.09 -25.26 14.48
N VAL A 32 -0.65 -26.29 14.88
CA VAL A 32 -0.07 -27.60 15.24
C VAL A 32 0.44 -28.21 13.93
N GLN A 33 1.58 -27.73 13.42
CA GLN A 33 2.21 -28.30 12.24
C GLN A 33 3.20 -29.38 12.66
N THR A 34 2.91 -30.60 12.22
CA THR A 34 3.88 -31.68 12.12
C THR A 34 4.91 -31.30 11.05
N ALA A 35 6.16 -31.13 11.50
CA ALA A 35 7.40 -31.02 10.72
C ALA A 35 7.63 -29.72 9.91
N ASP A 36 8.38 -28.80 10.53
CA ASP A 36 9.59 -28.13 10.00
C ASP A 36 9.51 -27.36 8.66
N ALA A 37 8.34 -26.90 8.24
CA ALA A 37 8.27 -25.83 7.25
C ALA A 37 8.50 -24.49 7.98
N GLY A 38 9.78 -24.12 8.18
CA GLY A 38 10.20 -22.94 8.92
C GLY A 38 9.31 -21.72 8.67
N THR A 39 8.84 -21.10 9.74
CA THR A 39 8.04 -19.88 9.65
C THR A 39 8.91 -18.69 9.24
N LYS A 40 8.31 -17.72 8.55
CA LYS A 40 8.99 -16.50 8.12
C LYS A 40 8.46 -15.28 8.84
N THR A 41 9.29 -14.25 8.87
CA THR A 41 8.88 -12.87 9.13
C THR A 41 8.78 -12.14 7.81
N VAL A 42 7.70 -11.41 7.59
CA VAL A 42 7.52 -10.57 6.39
C VAL A 42 7.00 -9.20 6.81
N TYR A 43 7.14 -8.23 5.92
CA TYR A 43 6.70 -6.86 6.12
C TYR A 43 5.68 -6.52 5.04
N VAL A 44 4.63 -5.79 5.41
CA VAL A 44 3.53 -5.44 4.50
C VAL A 44 3.34 -3.94 4.52
N GLN A 45 3.26 -3.35 3.33
CA GLN A 45 2.78 -1.99 3.13
C GLN A 45 1.86 -1.93 1.91
N VAL A 46 0.79 -1.16 2.03
CA VAL A 46 -0.11 -0.76 0.95
C VAL A 46 -0.24 0.75 1.04
N ASP A 47 0.14 1.47 0.01
CA ASP A 47 0.05 2.93 0.00
C ASP A 47 -0.31 3.50 -1.37
N ARG A 48 -0.78 4.74 -1.31
CA ARG A 48 -1.29 5.50 -2.45
C ARG A 48 -0.63 6.87 -2.52
N ARG A 49 0.68 6.94 -2.21
CA ARG A 49 1.48 8.18 -2.10
C ARG A 49 1.39 9.09 -3.33
N VAL A 50 1.07 8.51 -4.49
CA VAL A 50 0.84 9.23 -5.74
C VAL A 50 -0.28 10.28 -5.65
N PHE A 51 -1.27 10.09 -4.76
CA PHE A 51 -2.35 11.05 -4.52
C PHE A 51 -1.99 12.12 -3.48
N GLY A 52 -0.77 12.10 -2.93
CA GLY A 52 -0.26 13.11 -2.02
C GLY A 52 0.38 12.54 -0.75
N ALA A 53 1.00 13.43 0.03
CA ALA A 53 1.76 13.06 1.22
C ALA A 53 0.91 12.86 2.49
N SER A 54 -0.38 13.18 2.44
CA SER A 54 -1.27 13.13 3.60
C SER A 54 -1.94 11.76 3.71
N ASN A 55 -1.63 11.02 4.78
CA ASN A 55 -2.15 9.67 5.05
C ASN A 55 -2.12 8.74 3.81
N PRO A 56 -0.94 8.57 3.18
CA PRO A 56 -0.84 7.76 1.97
C PRO A 56 -0.88 6.26 2.28
N GLU A 57 -0.50 5.82 3.47
CA GLU A 57 -0.54 4.41 3.84
C GLU A 57 -1.99 3.97 4.14
N LEU A 58 -2.45 2.94 3.43
CA LEU A 58 -3.75 2.30 3.64
C LEU A 58 -3.64 1.06 4.55
N ILE A 59 -2.55 0.31 4.40
CA ILE A 59 -2.14 -0.77 5.31
C ILE A 59 -0.65 -0.61 5.57
N GLY A 60 -0.25 -0.63 6.83
CA GLY A 60 1.14 -0.70 7.24
C GLY A 60 1.87 0.64 7.21
N PRO A 61 3.21 0.63 7.36
CA PRO A 61 4.09 -0.54 7.46
C PRO A 61 3.77 -1.46 8.64
N VAL A 62 3.62 -2.77 8.41
CA VAL A 62 3.39 -3.79 9.47
C VAL A 62 4.35 -4.95 9.32
N LYS A 63 4.85 -5.44 10.46
CA LYS A 63 5.60 -6.69 10.57
C LYS A 63 4.64 -7.85 10.86
N VAL A 64 4.66 -8.88 10.02
CA VAL A 64 3.91 -10.11 10.24
C VAL A 64 4.89 -11.24 10.58
N THR A 65 4.65 -11.91 11.70
CA THR A 65 5.54 -12.97 12.20
C THR A 65 4.87 -14.34 12.14
N ASN A 66 5.69 -15.38 12.25
CA ASN A 66 5.28 -16.79 12.22
C ASN A 66 4.48 -17.16 10.95
N VAL A 67 4.80 -16.56 9.80
CA VAL A 67 4.10 -16.85 8.54
C VAL A 67 4.40 -18.29 8.09
N PRO A 68 3.39 -19.17 8.00
CA PRO A 68 3.56 -20.52 7.48
C PRO A 68 3.96 -20.50 6.00
N SER A 69 4.78 -21.47 5.56
CA SER A 69 5.25 -21.51 4.17
C SER A 69 4.14 -21.63 3.11
N ASP A 70 3.01 -22.21 3.48
CA ASP A 70 1.82 -22.42 2.66
C ASP A 70 0.82 -21.25 2.72
N ALA A 71 1.01 -20.29 3.63
CA ALA A 71 0.18 -19.10 3.70
C ALA A 71 0.31 -18.28 2.41
N LYS A 72 -0.82 -17.85 1.86
CA LYS A 72 -0.85 -17.03 0.65
C LYS A 72 -0.67 -15.55 1.00
N ILE A 73 -0.28 -14.75 0.01
CA ILE A 73 -0.15 -13.29 0.18
C ILE A 73 -1.47 -12.66 0.63
N ILE A 74 -2.62 -13.13 0.14
CA ILE A 74 -3.93 -12.67 0.66
C ILE A 74 -4.12 -12.98 2.15
N ASP A 75 -3.62 -14.11 2.65
CA ASP A 75 -3.73 -14.46 4.07
C ASP A 75 -2.81 -13.58 4.92
N ILE A 76 -1.59 -13.32 4.43
CA ILE A 76 -0.65 -12.40 5.07
C ILE A 76 -1.23 -10.98 5.12
N LEU A 77 -1.83 -10.51 4.02
CA LEU A 77 -2.51 -9.21 3.97
C LEU A 77 -3.65 -9.14 4.97
N LYS A 78 -4.49 -10.17 5.09
CA LYS A 78 -5.57 -10.23 6.08
C LYS A 78 -5.06 -10.11 7.52
N VAL A 79 -3.95 -10.79 7.84
CA VAL A 79 -3.30 -10.67 9.15
C VAL A 79 -2.75 -9.27 9.36
N ALA A 80 -2.02 -8.72 8.38
CA ALA A 80 -1.44 -7.39 8.45
C ALA A 80 -2.49 -6.28 8.61
N SER A 81 -3.66 -6.45 7.98
CA SER A 81 -4.74 -5.48 7.98
C SER A 81 -5.79 -5.73 9.07
N ASN A 82 -5.63 -6.74 9.93
CA ASN A 82 -6.64 -7.17 10.90
C ASN A 82 -8.03 -7.41 10.26
N TYR A 83 -8.06 -8.02 9.07
CA TYR A 83 -9.23 -8.15 8.22
C TYR A 83 -10.41 -8.83 8.93
N ASP A 84 -10.17 -9.90 9.69
CA ASP A 84 -11.25 -10.68 10.30
C ASP A 84 -11.94 -9.93 11.45
N ALA A 85 -11.22 -9.05 12.15
CA ALA A 85 -11.78 -8.20 13.21
C ALA A 85 -12.48 -6.95 12.67
N ALA A 86 -12.22 -6.55 11.42
CA ALA A 86 -12.89 -5.41 10.80
C ALA A 86 -14.39 -5.70 10.59
N PRO A 87 -15.29 -4.72 10.77
CA PRO A 87 -16.70 -4.89 10.44
C PRO A 87 -16.92 -5.24 8.97
N THR A 88 -18.03 -5.90 8.65
CA THR A 88 -18.32 -6.44 7.30
C THR A 88 -18.39 -5.34 6.23
N ASP A 89 -18.93 -4.17 6.56
CA ASP A 89 -19.03 -2.97 5.73
C ASP A 89 -17.74 -2.13 5.71
N ALA A 90 -16.73 -2.58 6.45
CA ALA A 90 -15.53 -1.83 6.77
C ALA A 90 -14.25 -2.61 6.48
N LYS A 91 -14.34 -3.68 5.67
CA LYS A 91 -13.19 -4.55 5.36
C LYS A 91 -12.06 -3.74 4.73
N PRO A 92 -10.80 -3.98 5.12
CA PRO A 92 -9.68 -3.20 4.60
C PRO A 92 -9.30 -3.54 3.15
N ILE A 93 -9.76 -4.69 2.66
CA ILE A 93 -9.38 -5.25 1.36
C ILE A 93 -10.66 -5.78 0.71
N GLN A 94 -10.89 -5.46 -0.56
CA GLN A 94 -11.87 -6.15 -1.39
C GLN A 94 -11.14 -7.13 -2.29
N TYR A 95 -11.61 -8.37 -2.31
CA TYR A 95 -11.06 -9.41 -3.15
C TYR A 95 -12.15 -10.41 -3.53
N SER A 96 -11.96 -11.08 -4.67
CA SER A 96 -12.83 -12.15 -5.13
C SER A 96 -11.99 -13.39 -5.46
N ALA A 97 -12.49 -14.55 -5.06
CA ALA A 97 -11.91 -15.82 -5.47
C ALA A 97 -12.62 -16.30 -6.73
N SER A 98 -11.84 -16.73 -7.73
CA SER A 98 -12.34 -17.32 -8.97
C SER A 98 -11.63 -18.64 -9.26
N THR A 99 -12.07 -19.33 -10.31
CA THR A 99 -11.37 -20.51 -10.85
C THR A 99 -9.94 -20.21 -11.32
N TRP A 100 -9.64 -18.94 -11.60
CA TRP A 100 -8.34 -18.47 -12.11
C TRP A 100 -7.43 -17.93 -11.01
N GLY A 101 -7.92 -17.93 -9.76
CA GLY A 101 -7.21 -17.42 -8.60
C GLY A 101 -7.96 -16.28 -7.91
N THR A 102 -7.29 -15.73 -6.90
CA THR A 102 -7.74 -14.62 -6.06
C THR A 102 -7.33 -13.30 -6.69
N TYR A 103 -8.32 -12.43 -6.93
CA TYR A 103 -8.12 -11.07 -7.43
C TYR A 103 -8.39 -10.07 -6.30
N ILE A 104 -7.44 -9.16 -6.06
CA ILE A 104 -7.62 -8.03 -5.12
C ILE A 104 -8.12 -6.86 -5.93
N SER A 105 -9.37 -6.45 -5.70
CA SER A 105 -10.03 -5.41 -6.50
C SER A 105 -9.80 -4.01 -5.96
N ALA A 106 -9.69 -3.85 -4.63
CA ALA A 106 -9.52 -2.55 -4.00
C ALA A 106 -8.96 -2.65 -2.59
N PHE A 107 -8.39 -1.54 -2.11
CA PHE A 107 -8.06 -1.33 -0.71
C PHE A 107 -8.93 -0.22 -0.14
N ARG A 108 -9.29 -0.34 1.14
CA ARG A 108 -10.12 0.66 1.80
C ARG A 108 -9.34 1.96 1.96
N ASP A 109 -10.00 3.05 1.62
CA ASP A 109 -9.47 4.40 1.62
C ASP A 109 -10.57 5.38 2.00
N THR A 110 -10.60 5.83 3.25
CA THR A 110 -11.62 6.76 3.75
C THR A 110 -11.20 8.22 3.63
N ALA A 111 -9.95 8.47 3.24
CA ALA A 111 -9.46 9.82 3.06
C ALA A 111 -9.59 10.13 1.58
N THR A 112 -10.57 10.95 1.18
CA THR A 112 -10.66 11.47 -0.19
C THR A 112 -9.63 12.59 -0.38
N PRO A 113 -8.49 12.36 -1.03
CA PRO A 113 -7.60 13.44 -1.42
C PRO A 113 -8.29 14.19 -2.55
N ALA A 114 -8.22 15.51 -2.49
CA ALA A 114 -8.36 16.30 -3.69
C ALA A 114 -7.13 16.04 -4.55
N PHE A 115 -7.22 15.09 -5.49
CA PHE A 115 -6.14 14.86 -6.45
C PHE A 115 -6.18 15.94 -7.54
N ASP A 116 -5.13 16.76 -7.62
CA ASP A 116 -4.96 17.72 -8.69
C ASP A 116 -4.11 17.10 -9.81
N GLN A 117 -4.80 16.56 -10.81
CA GLN A 117 -4.17 15.94 -11.97
C GLN A 117 -3.32 16.93 -12.78
N ALA A 118 -3.77 18.18 -12.91
CA ALA A 118 -3.04 19.19 -13.67
C ALA A 118 -1.72 19.54 -12.97
N ALA A 119 -1.74 19.71 -11.65
CA ALA A 119 -0.53 19.93 -10.86
C ALA A 119 0.40 18.71 -10.88
N TYR A 120 -0.16 17.50 -10.75
CA TYR A 120 0.61 16.26 -10.82
C TYR A 120 1.34 16.13 -12.17
N LYS A 121 0.65 16.38 -13.28
CA LYS A 121 1.24 16.37 -14.62
C LYS A 121 2.33 17.44 -14.77
N ALA A 122 2.05 18.68 -14.33
CA ALA A 122 3.03 19.76 -14.41
C ALA A 122 4.32 19.44 -13.64
N ALA A 123 4.21 18.75 -12.50
CA ALA A 123 5.35 18.38 -11.67
C ALA A 123 6.17 17.20 -12.23
N ASN A 124 5.52 16.24 -12.89
CA ASN A 124 6.15 14.97 -13.24
C ASN A 124 6.29 14.72 -14.75
N GLY A 125 5.63 15.50 -15.60
CA GLY A 125 5.69 15.38 -17.06
C GLY A 125 4.93 14.19 -17.65
N TYR A 126 4.18 13.45 -16.84
CA TYR A 126 3.47 12.24 -17.27
C TYR A 126 2.17 12.51 -18.06
N THR A 127 1.65 11.44 -18.65
CA THR A 127 0.36 11.39 -19.36
C THR A 127 -0.82 11.77 -18.45
N ASP A 128 -1.87 12.35 -19.03
CA ASP A 128 -3.15 12.49 -18.34
C ASP A 128 -3.76 11.11 -18.05
N ALA A 129 -3.81 10.71 -16.78
CA ALA A 129 -4.62 9.57 -16.34
C ALA A 129 -6.09 9.70 -16.82
N ILE A 130 -6.62 8.68 -17.49
CA ILE A 130 -8.05 8.63 -17.85
C ILE A 130 -8.81 8.26 -16.57
N PHE A 131 -9.44 9.27 -15.97
CA PHE A 131 -10.36 9.09 -14.85
C PHE A 131 -11.80 9.26 -15.35
N ASP A 132 -12.34 8.26 -16.04
CA ASP A 132 -13.75 8.29 -16.40
C ASP A 132 -14.60 7.99 -15.16
N ALA A 133 -15.41 8.97 -14.73
CA ALA A 133 -16.30 8.84 -13.57
C ALA A 133 -17.37 7.73 -13.73
N SER A 134 -17.66 7.34 -14.97
CA SER A 134 -18.60 6.25 -15.31
C SER A 134 -17.94 4.89 -15.51
N MET A 135 -16.60 4.84 -15.64
CA MET A 135 -15.87 3.63 -16.07
C MET A 135 -14.60 3.31 -15.27
N ILE A 136 -14.59 3.66 -13.98
CA ILE A 136 -13.50 3.46 -13.01
C ILE A 136 -12.57 4.68 -12.88
N TYR A 137 -13.06 5.64 -12.10
CA TYR A 137 -12.21 6.50 -11.29
C TYR A 137 -11.48 5.63 -10.24
N PRO A 138 -10.42 6.11 -9.56
CA PRO A 138 -10.30 5.90 -8.13
C PRO A 138 -11.53 6.52 -7.45
N SER A 139 -12.69 5.94 -7.71
CA SER A 139 -13.98 6.41 -7.21
C SER A 139 -14.08 5.72 -5.89
N LEU A 140 -14.14 6.50 -4.82
CA LEU A 140 -14.54 6.01 -3.52
C LEU A 140 -16.01 5.59 -3.61
N SER A 141 -16.31 4.51 -4.31
CA SER A 141 -17.50 3.73 -4.03
C SER A 141 -17.28 3.15 -2.64
N ASP A 142 -18.02 3.66 -1.66
CA ASP A 142 -18.03 3.13 -0.30
C ASP A 142 -16.67 3.16 0.44
N ASN A 143 -15.82 4.16 0.16
CA ASN A 143 -14.47 4.32 0.75
C ASN A 143 -13.45 3.26 0.30
N TYR A 144 -13.41 2.91 -0.99
CA TYR A 144 -12.41 1.99 -1.53
C TYR A 144 -11.70 2.59 -2.74
N LEU A 145 -10.39 2.38 -2.81
CA LEU A 145 -9.55 2.74 -3.95
C LEU A 145 -9.33 1.49 -4.81
N ALA A 146 -10.08 1.41 -5.91
CA ALA A 146 -9.95 0.34 -6.90
C ALA A 146 -8.84 0.62 -7.91
N GLY A 147 -8.30 -0.44 -8.53
CA GLY A 147 -7.46 -0.29 -9.72
C GLY A 147 -8.28 0.20 -10.91
N SER A 148 -7.71 1.05 -11.77
CA SER A 148 -8.36 1.52 -12.99
C SER A 148 -7.88 0.70 -14.18
N GLU A 149 -8.33 -0.56 -14.23
CA GLU A 149 -7.92 -1.53 -15.26
C GLU A 149 -8.33 -1.12 -16.68
N TYR A 150 -9.40 -0.33 -16.86
CA TYR A 150 -9.94 -0.01 -18.18
C TYR A 150 -8.95 0.78 -19.05
N SER A 151 -8.18 1.68 -18.45
CA SER A 151 -7.21 2.51 -19.19
C SER A 151 -5.85 1.83 -19.36
N GLY A 152 -5.54 0.79 -18.57
CA GLY A 152 -4.26 0.06 -18.60
C GLY A 152 -3.05 0.85 -18.09
N VAL A 153 -3.23 2.10 -17.64
CA VAL A 153 -2.13 2.98 -17.20
C VAL A 153 -2.11 3.19 -15.68
N SER A 154 -3.25 3.10 -15.00
CA SER A 154 -3.37 3.35 -13.56
C SER A 154 -3.89 2.13 -12.79
N GLY A 155 -3.35 1.89 -11.60
CA GLY A 155 -3.75 0.76 -10.77
C GLY A 155 -2.74 0.40 -9.67
N TRP A 156 -3.05 -0.71 -9.00
CA TRP A 156 -2.21 -1.25 -7.93
C TRP A 156 -1.02 -2.01 -8.51
N MET A 157 0.17 -1.53 -8.21
CA MET A 157 1.42 -2.18 -8.55
C MET A 157 1.86 -3.05 -7.39
N PHE A 158 2.09 -4.34 -7.66
CA PHE A 158 2.44 -5.30 -6.64
C PHE A 158 3.89 -5.77 -6.80
N SER A 159 4.66 -5.73 -5.70
CA SER A 159 6.01 -6.27 -5.65
C SER A 159 6.33 -6.96 -4.33
N VAL A 160 7.35 -7.83 -4.38
CA VAL A 160 8.05 -8.36 -3.21
C VAL A 160 9.52 -7.96 -3.32
N ASN A 161 10.05 -7.22 -2.34
CA ASN A 161 11.39 -6.63 -2.40
C ASN A 161 11.65 -5.89 -3.73
N GLU A 162 10.69 -5.08 -4.17
CA GLU A 162 10.73 -4.32 -5.43
C GLU A 162 10.73 -5.19 -6.72
N ALA A 163 10.59 -6.51 -6.61
CA ALA A 163 10.44 -7.41 -7.75
C ALA A 163 8.97 -7.81 -7.97
N THR A 164 8.53 -7.82 -9.24
CA THR A 164 7.19 -8.30 -9.63
C THR A 164 7.11 -9.79 -9.85
N THR A 165 8.25 -10.47 -9.94
CA THR A 165 8.35 -11.88 -10.27
C THR A 165 9.24 -12.63 -9.29
N TYR A 166 9.00 -13.94 -9.18
CA TYR A 166 9.85 -14.89 -8.50
C TYR A 166 10.26 -16.04 -9.43
N GLY A 167 11.40 -16.64 -9.08
CA GLY A 167 11.98 -17.71 -9.89
C GLY A 167 12.28 -17.22 -11.31
N THR A 168 11.94 -18.04 -12.29
CA THR A 168 12.34 -17.79 -13.68
C THR A 168 11.47 -16.78 -14.42
N ASN A 169 10.19 -16.57 -14.04
CA ASN A 169 9.25 -15.57 -14.62
C ASN A 169 7.82 -15.67 -14.05
N GLN A 170 7.64 -16.10 -12.80
CA GLN A 170 6.30 -16.21 -12.22
C GLN A 170 5.93 -14.89 -11.56
N TYR A 171 4.86 -14.25 -11.98
CA TYR A 171 4.39 -13.02 -11.33
C TYR A 171 3.89 -13.33 -9.93
N TYR A 172 4.28 -12.49 -8.98
CA TYR A 172 3.64 -12.48 -7.67
C TYR A 172 2.16 -12.12 -7.84
N ASN A 173 1.30 -12.86 -7.15
CA ASN A 173 -0.14 -12.60 -7.08
C ASN A 173 -0.68 -12.93 -5.69
N ALA A 174 -1.97 -12.69 -5.46
CA ALA A 174 -2.61 -12.90 -4.17
C ALA A 174 -2.55 -14.37 -3.67
N ASP A 175 -2.44 -15.34 -4.58
CA ASP A 175 -2.33 -16.77 -4.28
C ASP A 175 -0.89 -17.26 -4.11
N THR A 176 0.11 -16.41 -4.35
CA THR A 176 1.51 -16.79 -4.19
C THR A 176 1.77 -17.11 -2.72
N THR A 177 2.37 -18.28 -2.47
CA THR A 177 2.64 -18.77 -1.11
C THR A 177 3.91 -18.15 -0.53
N ALA A 178 3.98 -18.07 0.81
CA ALA A 178 5.12 -17.54 1.54
C ALA A 178 6.42 -18.33 1.30
N ALA A 179 6.34 -19.56 0.80
CA ALA A 179 7.50 -20.32 0.33
C ALA A 179 8.33 -19.52 -0.71
N ASN A 180 7.66 -18.74 -1.56
CA ASN A 180 8.27 -17.92 -2.63
C ASN A 180 8.63 -16.48 -2.19
N ILE A 181 8.47 -16.16 -0.90
CA ILE A 181 8.81 -14.86 -0.32
C ILE A 181 10.08 -15.03 0.52
N PRO A 182 11.13 -14.22 0.32
CA PRO A 182 12.30 -14.26 1.20
C PRO A 182 11.93 -13.98 2.65
N ASP A 183 12.67 -14.57 3.61
CA ASP A 183 12.53 -14.15 5.01
C ASP A 183 12.97 -12.68 5.16
N ASN A 184 12.24 -11.92 5.98
CA ASN A 184 12.27 -10.46 6.04
C ASN A 184 11.92 -9.75 4.71
N GLY A 185 11.23 -10.45 3.81
CA GLY A 185 10.71 -9.89 2.57
C GLY A 185 9.66 -8.81 2.82
N VAL A 186 9.64 -7.79 1.97
CA VAL A 186 8.63 -6.72 1.98
C VAL A 186 7.64 -6.99 0.86
N ILE A 187 6.37 -7.19 1.20
CA ILE A 187 5.22 -7.25 0.30
C ILE A 187 4.68 -5.83 0.20
N HIS A 188 4.74 -5.24 -0.99
CA HIS A 188 4.41 -3.83 -1.19
C HIS A 188 3.41 -3.66 -2.33
N PHE A 189 2.30 -2.99 -2.04
CA PHE A 189 1.33 -2.50 -3.01
C PHE A 189 1.41 -0.98 -3.09
N GLU A 190 1.69 -0.46 -4.27
CA GLU A 190 1.80 0.98 -4.52
C GLU A 190 0.80 1.37 -5.60
N TYR A 191 -0.02 2.39 -5.36
CA TYR A 191 -0.87 2.91 -6.43
C TYR A 191 -0.03 3.72 -7.41
N SER A 192 -0.12 3.35 -8.69
CA SER A 192 0.48 4.08 -9.80
C SER A 192 -0.62 4.66 -10.65
N ILE A 193 -0.39 5.85 -11.20
CA ILE A 193 -1.20 6.41 -12.28
C ILE A 193 -0.46 6.40 -13.63
N ASN A 194 0.75 5.82 -13.71
CA ASN A 194 1.62 5.80 -14.89
C ASN A 194 2.42 4.48 -15.06
N MET A 195 1.73 3.33 -14.97
CA MET A 195 2.29 1.96 -15.14
C MET A 195 3.56 1.65 -14.33
N GLY A 196 3.73 2.28 -13.18
CA GLY A 196 4.87 2.08 -12.29
C GLY A 196 6.02 3.08 -12.47
N ALA A 197 6.03 3.90 -13.54
CA ALA A 197 7.10 4.89 -13.72
C ALA A 197 7.07 5.97 -12.64
N ASP A 198 5.90 6.43 -12.25
CA ASP A 198 5.71 7.46 -11.23
C ASP A 198 6.11 7.04 -9.82
N ILE A 199 6.03 5.75 -9.52
CA ILE A 199 6.44 5.16 -8.23
C ILE A 199 7.85 4.54 -8.30
N GLY A 200 8.62 4.82 -9.35
CA GLY A 200 10.00 4.35 -9.43
C GLY A 200 10.15 2.82 -9.57
N MET A 201 9.17 2.14 -10.17
CA MET A 201 9.20 0.69 -10.38
C MET A 201 9.81 0.24 -11.72
N ASN A 202 9.53 0.93 -12.82
CA ASN A 202 10.00 0.58 -14.15
C ASN A 202 9.94 1.77 -15.11
N ALA A 203 10.83 1.77 -16.10
CA ALA A 203 10.67 2.65 -17.27
C ALA A 203 9.56 2.09 -18.17
N VAL A 204 8.74 2.97 -18.75
CA VAL A 204 7.59 2.60 -19.58
C VAL A 204 7.39 3.57 -20.74
N ASP A 205 6.81 3.06 -21.82
CA ASP A 205 6.31 3.90 -22.91
C ASP A 205 4.83 4.17 -22.66
N LEU A 206 4.48 5.43 -22.38
CA LEU A 206 3.11 5.83 -22.09
C LEU A 206 2.50 6.57 -23.27
N PRO A 207 1.21 6.33 -23.57
CA PRO A 207 0.46 7.08 -24.57
C PRO A 207 0.32 8.53 -24.12
N THR A 208 0.50 9.49 -25.02
CA THR A 208 0.39 10.94 -24.74
C THR A 208 -0.89 11.54 -25.32
N ILE A 209 -1.62 10.73 -26.09
CA ILE A 209 -2.85 11.13 -26.78
C ILE A 209 -4.01 10.34 -26.18
N ILE A 210 -5.05 11.06 -25.77
CA ILE A 210 -6.36 10.51 -25.46
C ILE A 210 -7.28 10.79 -26.65
N LYS A 211 -8.04 9.79 -27.07
CA LYS A 211 -9.01 9.85 -28.17
C LYS A 211 -10.37 9.35 -27.71
N GLU A 212 -11.40 9.67 -28.47
CA GLU A 212 -12.71 9.05 -28.29
C GLU A 212 -12.69 7.62 -28.84
N GLY A 213 -13.07 6.66 -28.01
CA GLY A 213 -13.24 5.25 -28.35
C GLY A 213 -14.70 4.80 -28.32
N ASP A 214 -14.93 3.51 -28.54
CA ASP A 214 -16.29 2.94 -28.64
C ASP A 214 -17.02 2.93 -27.28
N TYR A 215 -16.27 3.00 -26.18
CA TYR A 215 -16.80 3.06 -24.82
C TYR A 215 -16.31 4.29 -24.05
N GLY A 216 -16.00 5.39 -24.73
CA GLY A 216 -15.54 6.64 -24.11
C GLY A 216 -14.05 6.91 -24.31
N PRO A 217 -13.44 7.79 -23.51
CA PRO A 217 -12.05 8.18 -23.69
C PRO A 217 -11.09 6.99 -23.55
N GLU A 218 -10.22 6.80 -24.53
CA GLU A 218 -9.21 5.74 -24.58
C GLU A 218 -7.83 6.31 -24.92
N TYR A 219 -6.78 5.61 -24.51
CA TYR A 219 -5.42 5.95 -24.91
C TYR A 219 -5.11 5.53 -26.35
N ASP A 220 -4.44 6.39 -27.10
CA ASP A 220 -3.83 6.00 -28.37
C ASP A 220 -2.47 5.34 -28.13
N TRP A 221 -2.49 4.01 -27.99
CA TRP A 221 -1.30 3.17 -27.84
C TRP A 221 -0.45 3.05 -29.10
N VAL A 222 -0.89 3.61 -30.23
CA VAL A 222 -0.20 3.50 -31.54
C VAL A 222 0.43 4.83 -31.94
N ASN A 223 -0.30 5.93 -31.79
CA ASN A 223 0.13 7.25 -32.24
C ASN A 223 0.40 8.16 -31.04
N GLY A 224 1.66 8.28 -30.66
CA GLY A 224 2.09 9.21 -29.61
C GLY A 224 2.45 8.53 -28.31
N LEU A 225 3.40 7.60 -28.35
CA LEU A 225 4.06 7.09 -27.15
C LEU A 225 5.24 7.98 -26.78
N GLN A 226 5.41 8.24 -25.48
CA GLN A 226 6.60 8.87 -24.93
C GLN A 226 7.24 7.94 -23.91
N HIS A 227 8.56 7.81 -24.01
CA HIS A 227 9.33 7.04 -23.05
C HIS A 227 9.50 7.81 -21.75
N PHE A 228 9.11 7.19 -20.64
CA PHE A 228 9.33 7.68 -19.30
C PHE A 228 10.33 6.77 -18.59
N ASN A 229 11.40 7.39 -18.11
CA ASN A 229 12.35 6.71 -17.24
C ASN A 229 11.68 6.42 -15.89
N ASN A 230 12.32 5.52 -15.16
CA ASN A 230 11.90 5.21 -13.82
C ASN A 230 11.97 6.45 -12.90
N GLY A 231 10.85 6.76 -12.24
CA GLY A 231 10.77 7.83 -11.26
C GLY A 231 11.49 7.49 -9.95
N THR A 232 11.30 8.34 -8.95
CA THR A 232 11.90 8.14 -7.62
C THR A 232 10.96 7.30 -6.75
N LYS A 233 11.48 6.21 -6.18
CA LYS A 233 10.77 5.44 -5.15
C LYS A 233 10.47 6.32 -3.93
N PHE A 234 9.23 6.29 -3.44
CA PHE A 234 8.83 7.02 -2.25
C PHE A 234 9.36 6.40 -0.96
N TYR A 235 9.55 5.08 -0.97
CA TYR A 235 9.98 4.29 0.18
C TYR A 235 11.14 3.39 -0.22
N THR A 236 12.03 3.11 0.74
CA THR A 236 13.04 2.07 0.61
C THR A 236 12.62 0.85 1.42
N LEU A 237 13.08 -0.34 1.03
CA LEU A 237 12.84 -1.56 1.81
C LEU A 237 13.28 -1.41 3.28
N THR A 238 14.39 -0.73 3.53
CA THR A 238 14.90 -0.46 4.88
C THR A 238 13.93 0.42 5.67
N SER A 239 13.47 1.54 5.10
CA SER A 239 12.55 2.44 5.80
C SER A 239 11.20 1.77 6.12
N ILE A 240 10.72 0.87 5.26
CA ILE A 240 9.48 0.11 5.53
C ILE A 240 9.68 -0.84 6.72
N ARG A 241 10.79 -1.59 6.73
CA ARG A 241 11.12 -2.50 7.84
C ARG A 241 11.29 -1.76 9.16
N GLU A 242 12.07 -0.68 9.17
CA GLU A 242 12.32 0.14 10.37
C GLU A 242 11.04 0.73 10.93
N ALA A 243 10.16 1.28 10.08
CA ALA A 243 8.89 1.85 10.50
C ALA A 243 7.92 0.79 11.06
N ALA A 244 7.92 -0.41 10.49
CA ALA A 244 7.15 -1.55 10.98
C ALA A 244 7.69 -2.10 12.31
N ASP A 245 9.02 -2.18 12.45
CA ASP A 245 9.68 -2.63 13.69
C ASP A 245 9.51 -1.61 14.84
N ALA A 246 9.39 -0.32 14.51
CA ALA A 246 9.06 0.73 15.48
C ALA A 246 7.61 0.68 15.98
N GLY A 247 6.75 -0.14 15.37
CA GLY A 247 5.37 -0.35 15.81
C GLY A 247 4.44 0.84 15.58
N THR A 248 4.67 1.61 14.51
CA THR A 248 3.78 2.73 14.15
C THR A 248 2.37 2.18 13.89
N PRO A 249 1.34 2.55 14.67
CA PRO A 249 0.01 1.94 14.53
C PRO A 249 -0.62 2.29 13.18
N ILE A 250 -1.22 1.30 12.51
CA ILE A 250 -2.31 1.58 11.57
C ILE A 250 -3.48 2.07 12.42
N VAL A 251 -3.72 3.38 12.45
CA VAL A 251 -4.97 3.91 12.97
C VAL A 251 -5.99 3.73 11.87
N TRP A 252 -6.76 2.64 11.94
CA TRP A 252 -7.95 2.51 11.12
C TRP A 252 -8.85 3.72 11.42
N PRO A 253 -9.38 4.40 10.39
CA PRO A 253 -10.45 5.36 10.58
C PRO A 253 -11.55 4.62 11.34
N SER A 254 -11.86 5.07 12.56
CA SER A 254 -13.06 4.62 13.24
C SER A 254 -14.23 4.82 12.30
N ALA A 255 -15.12 3.84 12.23
CA ALA A 255 -16.41 4.03 11.56
C ALA A 255 -17.02 5.35 12.07
N ASN A 256 -17.28 6.29 11.15
CA ASN A 256 -18.20 7.38 11.43
C ASN A 256 -19.62 6.83 11.31
#